data_AF-A0A7K2XWK9-F1
#
_entry.id   AF-A0A7K2XWK9-F1
#
_cell.length_a   1.000
_cell.length_b   1.000
_cell.length_c   1.000
_cell.angle_alpha   90.00
_cell.angle_beta   90.00
_cell.angle_gamma   90.00
#
_symmetry.space_group_name_H-M   'P 1'
#
loop_
_entity.id
_entity.type
_entity.pdbx_description
1 polymer ?
#
loop_
_entity_poly.entity_id
_entity_poly.type
_entity_poly.pdbx_seq_one_letter_code
_entity_poly.pdbx_strand_id
1 'polypeptide(L)'
;MQLTRTALALTAGALAPALLLATPALATAAPAKTSVTAPASATPGSDTENAAAIAKILADPASGKGVIRAANAALSGTPEDRVAFLTTGFAKAQDEDNRVAIGRILATTPATSKAVRREITKALDGTPADRAAFLKTGL
;
A
#
# COMPACT_ATOMS: atom_id res chain seq x y z
N MET A 1 5.27 -19.10 -44.11
CA MET A 1 4.16 -18.95 -43.14
C MET A 1 3.68 -17.50 -43.21
N GLN A 2 2.64 -17.27 -44.04
CA GLN A 2 1.86 -16.03 -44.11
C GLN A 2 1.01 -15.92 -42.81
N LEU A 3 0.65 -14.75 -42.27
CA LEU A 3 -0.37 -13.78 -42.70
C LEU A 3 -0.34 -12.64 -41.65
N THR A 4 -0.67 -11.37 -41.81
CA THR A 4 -0.98 -10.44 -42.92
C THR A 4 -1.05 -9.06 -42.24
N ARG A 5 -0.39 -8.06 -42.82
CA ARG A 5 -0.53 -6.64 -42.47
C ARG A 5 -1.71 -6.04 -43.23
N THR A 6 -2.60 -5.31 -42.54
CA THR A 6 -3.51 -4.28 -43.09
C THR A 6 -4.34 -3.72 -41.92
N ALA A 7 -4.78 -2.48 -41.83
CA ALA A 7 -4.46 -1.19 -42.41
C ALA A 7 -5.31 -0.15 -41.64
N LEU A 8 -4.81 1.07 -41.62
CA LEU A 8 -5.36 2.34 -41.11
C LEU A 8 -6.78 2.67 -41.61
N ALA A 9 -7.60 3.33 -40.78
CA ALA A 9 -8.56 4.35 -41.22
C ALA A 9 -8.90 5.35 -40.10
N LEU A 10 -8.49 6.60 -40.30
CA LEU A 10 -8.96 7.80 -39.60
C LEU A 10 -10.43 8.10 -39.96
N THR A 11 -11.20 8.66 -39.02
CA THR A 11 -12.23 9.66 -39.35
C THR A 11 -12.38 10.67 -38.20
N ALA A 12 -11.97 11.91 -38.47
CA ALA A 12 -12.24 13.10 -37.67
C ALA A 12 -13.49 13.82 -38.22
N GLY A 13 -14.26 14.46 -37.34
CA GLY A 13 -15.35 15.39 -37.67
C GLY A 13 -16.39 15.42 -36.54
N ALA A 14 -16.97 16.52 -36.09
CA ALA A 14 -16.81 17.95 -36.39
C ALA A 14 -17.45 18.74 -35.21
N LEU A 15 -16.99 19.97 -34.98
CA LEU A 15 -17.65 20.98 -34.14
C LEU A 15 -19.05 21.34 -34.69
N ALA A 16 -20.06 21.55 -33.81
CA ALA A 16 -20.88 22.77 -33.73
C ALA A 16 -22.03 22.67 -32.66
N PRO A 17 -22.54 23.80 -32.11
CA PRO A 17 -23.39 23.89 -30.91
C PRO A 17 -24.88 24.29 -31.17
N ALA A 18 -25.67 24.31 -30.08
CA ALA A 18 -26.87 25.13 -29.80
C ALA A 18 -28.31 24.50 -29.88
N LEU A 19 -28.93 24.41 -28.70
CA LEU A 19 -30.30 24.83 -28.28
C LEU A 19 -31.54 24.57 -29.17
N LEU A 20 -32.52 23.80 -28.68
CA LEU A 20 -33.94 24.20 -28.69
C LEU A 20 -34.89 23.42 -27.73
N LEU A 21 -35.36 24.14 -26.70
CA LEU A 21 -36.64 24.19 -25.95
C LEU A 21 -37.66 23.01 -25.78
N ALA A 22 -38.19 22.99 -24.53
CA ALA A 22 -39.56 22.64 -24.05
C ALA A 22 -39.90 21.15 -23.86
N THR A 23 -40.47 20.64 -22.74
CA THR A 23 -41.45 21.15 -21.75
C THR A 23 -41.29 20.47 -20.36
N PRO A 24 -41.81 21.07 -19.25
CA PRO A 24 -41.68 20.56 -17.88
C PRO A 24 -42.82 19.58 -17.50
N ALA A 25 -42.54 18.57 -16.67
CA ALA A 25 -43.55 17.78 -15.95
C ALA A 25 -42.98 17.18 -14.64
N LEU A 26 -43.79 17.24 -13.59
CA LEU A 26 -43.47 17.21 -12.16
C LEU A 26 -42.89 15.89 -11.61
N ALA A 27 -42.05 15.96 -10.56
CA ALA A 27 -42.33 15.34 -9.25
C ALA A 27 -41.22 15.64 -8.22
N THR A 28 -41.64 16.03 -7.02
CA THR A 28 -40.82 16.24 -5.83
C THR A 28 -40.28 14.92 -5.26
N ALA A 29 -38.96 14.82 -5.07
CA ALA A 29 -38.35 13.95 -4.05
C ALA A 29 -36.94 14.46 -3.71
N ALA A 30 -36.70 14.61 -2.42
CA ALA A 30 -35.50 15.16 -1.77
C ALA A 30 -34.29 14.18 -1.84
N PRO A 31 -33.11 14.56 -1.31
CA PRO A 31 -31.80 14.25 -1.88
C PRO A 31 -31.31 12.83 -1.57
N ALA A 32 -30.81 12.12 -2.58
CA ALA A 32 -29.98 10.95 -2.37
C ALA A 32 -28.64 11.19 -3.06
N LYS A 33 -27.70 11.72 -2.25
CA LYS A 33 -26.25 11.67 -2.38
C LYS A 33 -25.76 11.11 -3.71
N THR A 34 -25.47 11.99 -4.66
CA THR A 34 -24.44 11.70 -5.66
C THR A 34 -23.12 11.61 -4.89
N SER A 35 -22.81 10.41 -4.44
CA SER A 35 -21.47 10.01 -4.05
C SER A 35 -20.54 10.48 -5.16
N VAL A 36 -19.69 11.45 -4.81
CA VAL A 36 -18.58 11.90 -5.63
C VAL A 36 -17.90 10.66 -6.19
N THR A 37 -17.92 10.50 -7.51
CA THR A 37 -16.93 9.71 -8.23
C THR A 37 -15.59 10.35 -7.91
N ALA A 38 -14.95 9.87 -6.83
CA ALA A 38 -13.54 10.08 -6.61
C ALA A 38 -12.80 9.31 -7.71
N PRO A 39 -11.77 9.90 -8.33
CA PRO A 39 -11.02 9.21 -9.35
C PRO A 39 -10.42 7.95 -8.72
N ALA A 40 -10.85 6.79 -9.19
CA ALA A 40 -10.20 5.51 -8.94
C ALA A 40 -8.82 5.56 -9.59
N SER A 41 -7.81 6.13 -8.92
CA SER A 41 -6.42 6.12 -9.36
C SER A 41 -5.49 6.50 -8.21
N ALA A 42 -5.23 5.55 -7.31
CA ALA A 42 -3.98 5.51 -6.56
C ALA A 42 -3.55 4.08 -6.15
N THR A 43 -4.23 3.02 -6.56
CA THR A 43 -4.13 1.70 -5.89
C THR A 43 -3.39 0.62 -6.68
N PRO A 44 -2.71 -0.31 -5.99
CA PRO A 44 -2.85 -1.76 -6.22
C PRO A 44 -4.23 -2.26 -5.72
N GLY A 45 -5.22 -2.52 -6.60
CA GLY A 45 -6.50 -3.19 -6.26
C GLY A 45 -7.71 -2.31 -5.91
N SER A 46 -8.83 -2.93 -5.54
CA SER A 46 -10.01 -2.26 -4.97
C SER A 46 -9.82 -1.94 -3.47
N ASP A 47 -10.56 -0.98 -2.88
CA ASP A 47 -10.44 -0.67 -1.43
C ASP A 47 -10.64 -1.91 -0.56
N THR A 48 -11.62 -2.74 -0.94
CA THR A 48 -11.90 -4.03 -0.28
C THR A 48 -10.70 -4.98 -0.35
N GLU A 49 -10.00 -5.05 -1.47
CA GLU A 49 -8.77 -5.85 -1.58
C GLU A 49 -7.63 -5.29 -0.73
N ASN A 50 -7.47 -3.96 -0.68
CA ASN A 50 -6.45 -3.36 0.19
C ASN A 50 -6.72 -3.67 1.66
N ALA A 51 -7.96 -3.49 2.09
CA ALA A 51 -8.38 -3.82 3.44
C ALA A 51 -8.14 -5.30 3.76
N ALA A 52 -8.44 -6.20 2.81
CA ALA A 52 -8.17 -7.63 2.95
C ALA A 52 -6.66 -7.94 3.00
N ALA A 53 -5.84 -7.26 2.20
CA ALA A 53 -4.39 -7.42 2.22
C ALA A 53 -3.78 -6.97 3.56
N ILE A 54 -4.24 -5.83 4.10
CA ILE A 54 -3.82 -5.34 5.41
C ILE A 54 -4.28 -6.28 6.52
N ALA A 55 -5.51 -6.80 6.44
CA ALA A 55 -6.00 -7.80 7.39
C ALA A 55 -5.18 -9.09 7.35
N LYS A 56 -4.72 -9.52 6.17
CA LYS A 56 -3.83 -10.67 6.01
C LYS A 56 -2.46 -10.43 6.66
N ILE A 57 -1.91 -9.22 6.53
CA ILE A 57 -0.69 -8.82 7.25
C ILE A 57 -0.91 -8.90 8.76
N LEU A 58 -2.05 -8.40 9.26
CA LEU A 58 -2.39 -8.49 10.69
C LEU A 58 -2.57 -9.92 11.20
N ALA A 59 -2.98 -10.84 10.34
CA ALA A 59 -3.12 -12.25 10.67
C ALA A 59 -1.79 -13.02 10.66
N ASP A 60 -0.73 -12.44 10.08
CA ASP A 60 0.59 -13.06 10.04
C ASP A 60 1.27 -12.97 11.42
N PRO A 61 1.65 -14.08 12.06
CA PRO A 61 2.38 -14.06 13.33
C PRO A 61 3.78 -13.42 13.22
N ALA A 62 4.33 -13.27 12.01
CA ALA A 62 5.59 -12.56 11.77
C ALA A 62 5.43 -11.03 11.80
N SER A 63 4.19 -10.51 11.83
CA SER A 63 3.95 -9.07 11.92
C SER A 63 4.32 -8.54 13.30
N GLY A 64 5.29 -7.63 13.34
CA GLY A 64 5.71 -6.96 14.56
C GLY A 64 4.71 -5.91 15.06
N LYS A 65 4.94 -5.39 16.26
CA LYS A 65 4.03 -4.39 16.89
C LYS A 65 3.93 -3.10 16.07
N GLY A 66 5.00 -2.68 15.41
CA GLY A 66 5.04 -1.51 14.54
C GLY A 66 4.16 -1.69 13.31
N VAL A 67 4.31 -2.83 12.63
CA VAL A 67 3.46 -3.23 11.49
C VAL A 67 1.99 -3.30 11.91
N ILE A 68 1.67 -3.94 13.03
CA ILE A 68 0.30 -4.04 13.54
C ILE A 68 -0.29 -2.65 13.80
N ARG A 69 0.45 -1.76 14.46
CA ARG A 69 -0.02 -0.39 14.74
C ARG A 69 -0.29 0.38 13.45
N ALA A 70 0.62 0.34 12.50
CA ALA A 70 0.49 1.06 11.23
C ALA A 70 -0.63 0.47 10.36
N ALA A 71 -0.79 -0.85 10.33
CA ALA A 71 -1.90 -1.54 9.66
C ALA A 71 -3.26 -1.14 10.26
N ASN A 72 -3.39 -1.10 11.59
CA ASN A 72 -4.63 -0.66 12.23
C ASN A 72 -4.94 0.82 11.96
N ALA A 73 -3.93 1.68 11.91
CA ALA A 73 -4.10 3.08 11.53
C ALA A 73 -4.60 3.22 10.09
N ALA A 74 -4.02 2.45 9.15
CA ALA A 74 -4.45 2.43 7.75
C ALA A 74 -5.87 1.87 7.57
N LEU A 75 -6.26 0.85 8.34
CA LEU A 75 -7.63 0.32 8.32
C LEU A 75 -8.66 1.30 8.92
N SER A 76 -8.26 2.10 9.90
CA SER A 76 -9.13 3.12 10.51
C SER A 76 -9.20 4.42 9.71
N GLY A 77 -8.30 4.60 8.73
CA GLY A 77 -8.18 5.79 7.90
C GLY A 77 -8.96 5.69 6.58
N THR A 78 -8.46 6.41 5.59
CA THR A 78 -9.04 6.50 4.24
C THR A 78 -8.55 5.37 3.32
N PRO A 79 -9.23 5.11 2.19
CA PRO A 79 -8.72 4.22 1.15
C PRO A 79 -7.30 4.58 0.70
N GLU A 80 -6.98 5.87 0.62
CA GLU A 80 -5.66 6.38 0.27
C GLU A 80 -4.61 6.01 1.33
N ASP A 81 -4.98 6.01 2.63
CA ASP A 81 -4.08 5.56 3.70
C ASP A 81 -3.79 4.06 3.60
N ARG A 82 -4.76 3.25 3.19
CA ARG A 82 -4.54 1.81 2.96
C ARG A 82 -3.54 1.58 1.84
N VAL A 83 -3.66 2.33 0.75
CA VAL A 83 -2.69 2.32 -0.34
C VAL A 83 -1.31 2.78 0.12
N ALA A 84 -1.24 3.91 0.82
CA ALA A 84 0.01 4.47 1.32
C ALA A 84 0.73 3.48 2.24
N PHE A 85 -0.04 2.77 3.08
CA PHE A 85 0.49 1.70 3.92
C PHE A 85 1.03 0.54 3.09
N LEU A 86 0.27 0.01 2.14
CA LEU A 86 0.73 -1.13 1.32
C LEU A 86 1.92 -0.79 0.42
N THR A 87 2.02 0.45 -0.05
CA THR A 87 3.10 0.89 -0.95
C THR A 87 4.39 1.22 -0.21
N THR A 88 4.32 1.94 0.91
CA THR A 88 5.52 2.43 1.61
C THR A 88 5.48 2.21 3.12
N GLY A 89 4.30 2.31 3.74
CA GLY A 89 4.15 2.22 5.20
C GLY A 89 4.52 0.85 5.76
N PHE A 90 4.24 -0.24 5.04
CA PHE A 90 4.55 -1.61 5.46
C PHE A 90 6.06 -1.82 5.55
N ALA A 91 6.82 -1.44 4.51
CA ALA A 91 8.27 -1.56 4.50
C ALA A 91 8.92 -0.76 5.62
N LYS A 92 8.43 0.47 5.87
CA LYS A 92 8.92 1.31 6.97
C LYS A 92 8.60 0.69 8.34
N ALA A 93 7.38 0.22 8.54
CA ALA A 93 6.97 -0.37 9.82
C ALA A 93 7.72 -1.68 10.11
N GLN A 94 7.96 -2.49 9.08
CA GLN A 94 8.76 -3.71 9.19
C GLN A 94 10.22 -3.39 9.51
N ASP A 95 10.78 -2.33 8.93
CA ASP A 95 12.12 -1.87 9.26
C ASP A 95 12.25 -1.43 10.72
N GLU A 96 11.29 -0.66 11.22
CA GLU A 96 11.23 -0.24 12.62
C GLU A 96 11.16 -1.46 13.55
N ASP A 97 10.30 -2.43 13.24
CA ASP A 97 10.20 -3.68 14.02
C ASP A 97 11.50 -4.48 13.98
N ASN A 98 12.16 -4.56 12.82
CA ASN A 98 13.45 -5.24 12.69
C ASN A 98 14.53 -4.58 13.55
N ARG A 99 14.59 -3.25 13.58
CA ARG A 99 15.54 -2.51 14.44
C ARG A 99 15.27 -2.76 15.92
N VAL A 100 14.00 -2.80 16.33
CA VAL A 100 13.62 -3.12 17.72
C VAL A 100 13.99 -4.56 18.07
N ALA A 101 13.76 -5.51 17.17
CA ALA A 101 14.14 -6.91 17.37
C ALA A 101 15.65 -7.07 17.55
N ILE A 102 16.45 -6.42 16.69
CA ILE A 102 17.92 -6.39 16.79
C ILE A 102 18.37 -5.76 18.11
N GLY A 103 17.78 -4.61 18.49
CA GLY A 103 18.07 -3.94 19.76
C GLY A 103 17.73 -4.81 20.97
N ARG A 104 16.63 -5.59 20.90
CA ARG A 104 16.25 -6.53 21.96
C ARG A 104 17.27 -7.66 22.10
N ILE A 105 17.72 -8.25 20.98
CA ILE A 105 18.78 -9.28 20.99
C ILE A 105 20.04 -8.74 21.67
N LEU A 106 20.45 -7.50 21.37
CA LEU A 106 21.60 -6.86 22.02
C LEU A 106 21.41 -6.70 23.54
N ALA A 107 20.19 -6.39 23.98
CA ALA A 107 19.86 -6.19 25.40
C ALA A 107 19.71 -7.49 26.19
N THR A 108 19.14 -8.54 25.60
CA THR A 108 18.90 -9.82 26.28
C THR A 108 20.08 -10.77 26.27
N THR A 109 21.08 -10.56 25.42
CA THR A 109 22.24 -11.45 25.31
C THR A 109 23.47 -10.83 25.99
N PRO A 110 23.70 -11.12 27.30
CA PRO A 110 24.76 -10.50 28.10
C PRO A 110 26.18 -10.77 27.58
N ALA A 111 26.35 -11.80 26.75
CA ALA A 111 27.63 -12.21 26.17
C ALA A 111 27.63 -12.17 24.64
N THR A 112 27.01 -11.15 24.03
CA THR A 112 27.17 -10.88 22.60
C THR A 112 28.66 -10.64 22.32
N SER A 113 29.36 -11.66 21.81
CA SER A 113 30.80 -11.61 21.55
C SER A 113 31.11 -10.40 20.67
N LYS A 114 32.32 -9.84 20.78
CA LYS A 114 32.72 -8.62 20.04
C LYS A 114 32.42 -8.75 18.53
N ALA A 115 32.51 -9.96 17.99
CA ALA A 115 32.13 -10.29 16.62
C ALA A 115 30.64 -10.06 16.35
N VAL A 116 29.74 -10.59 17.19
CA VAL A 116 28.29 -10.40 17.02
C VAL A 116 27.89 -8.93 17.18
N ARG A 117 28.50 -8.18 18.10
CA ARG A 117 28.24 -6.74 18.22
C ARG A 117 28.59 -5.98 16.94
N ARG A 118 29.70 -6.33 16.28
CA ARG A 118 30.09 -5.74 15.00
C ARG A 118 29.08 -6.07 13.89
N GLU A 119 28.61 -7.30 13.81
CA GLU A 119 27.60 -7.69 12.81
C GLU A 119 26.25 -7.02 13.09
N ILE A 120 25.84 -6.88 14.35
CA ILE A 120 24.66 -6.10 14.74
C ILE A 120 24.79 -4.64 14.30
N THR A 121 25.91 -3.98 14.61
CA THR A 121 26.14 -2.58 14.18
C THR A 121 26.12 -2.48 12.66
N LYS A 122 26.74 -3.41 11.95
CA LYS A 122 26.74 -3.46 10.49
C LYS A 122 25.34 -3.65 9.91
N ALA A 123 24.50 -4.49 10.51
CA ALA A 123 23.11 -4.66 10.10
C ALA A 123 22.27 -3.40 10.39
N LEU A 124 22.52 -2.73 11.52
CA LEU A 124 21.83 -1.48 11.87
C LEU A 124 22.21 -0.31 10.94
N ASP A 125 23.48 -0.20 10.54
CA ASP A 125 23.95 0.79 9.55
C ASP A 125 23.60 0.40 8.10
N GLY A 126 23.22 -0.85 7.87
CA GLY A 126 22.88 -1.39 6.55
C GLY A 126 21.46 -1.08 6.08
N THR A 127 21.02 -1.82 5.08
CA THR A 127 19.68 -1.71 4.49
C THR A 127 18.63 -2.47 5.34
N PRO A 128 17.32 -2.20 5.14
CA PRO A 128 16.26 -3.01 5.73
C PRO A 128 16.40 -4.51 5.43
N ALA A 129 16.92 -4.85 4.24
CA ALA A 129 17.20 -6.21 3.84
C ALA A 129 18.33 -6.84 4.69
N ASP A 130 19.38 -6.07 5.02
CA ASP A 130 20.47 -6.54 5.89
C ASP A 130 19.96 -6.82 7.31
N ARG A 131 19.06 -5.99 7.83
CA ARG A 131 18.42 -6.21 9.13
C ARG A 131 17.57 -7.47 9.14
N ALA A 132 16.76 -7.67 8.10
CA ALA A 132 15.95 -8.87 7.96
C ALA A 132 16.83 -10.13 7.78
N ALA A 133 17.90 -10.04 6.99
CA ALA A 133 18.84 -11.13 6.78
C ALA A 133 19.54 -11.52 8.10
N PHE A 134 19.98 -10.54 8.89
CA PHE A 134 20.57 -10.77 10.21
C PHE A 134 19.59 -11.48 11.16
N LEU A 135 18.33 -11.03 11.22
CA LEU A 135 17.29 -11.67 12.04
C LEU A 135 16.98 -13.10 11.57
N LYS A 136 17.06 -13.38 10.27
CA LYS A 136 16.83 -14.71 9.70
C LYS A 136 18.01 -15.65 9.92
N THR A 137 19.23 -15.13 9.87
CA THR A 137 20.44 -15.93 10.16
C THR A 137 20.60 -16.18 11.64
N GLY A 138 20.07 -15.30 12.50
CA GLY A 138 19.84 -15.56 13.94
C GLY A 138 21.02 -16.27 14.56
N LEU A 139 22.17 -15.59 14.61
CA LEU A 139 23.47 -16.10 15.05
C LEU A 139 23.42 -17.24 16.08
#